data_AF-A0A9C8LUG2-F1
#
_entry.id   AF-A0A9C8LUG2-F1
#
_cell.length_a   1.000
_cell.length_b   1.000
_cell.length_c   1.000
_cell.angle_alpha   90.00
_cell.angle_beta   90.00
_cell.angle_gamma   90.00
#
_symmetry.space_group_name_H-M   'P 1'
#
loop_
_entity.id
_entity.type
_entity.pdbx_description
1 polymer ?
#
loop_
_entity_poly.entity_id
_entity_poly.type
_entity_poly.pdbx_seq_one_letter_code
_entity_poly.pdbx_strand_id
1 'polypeptide(L)'
;MEKKSTKIILLIESLLPLLFFGAGLLAAGMKLKPPQKGGMAALSLLVFLIGLSLGGDSRLFSMLKKMKAGVLWIPFGVIAGTALGNLLASLLFPSIGLREALLTGAGYGYYSLSAIIITEQGEPLVGAVALTANMMRELLTLLGAPLIARYFTPFGPIMSGGATSMDVTLPVIVRSSGAEFASLSFISGLVLSVTVPFTIAFINVLFS
;
A
#
# COMPACT_ATOMS: atom_id res chain seq x y z
N MET A 1 26.61 28.29 7.15
CA MET A 1 27.26 26.96 6.97
C MET A 1 26.25 25.81 6.93
N GLU A 2 25.19 25.85 7.71
CA GLU A 2 24.14 24.81 7.83
C GLU A 2 23.46 24.44 6.49
N LYS A 3 23.01 25.43 5.70
CA LYS A 3 22.37 25.22 4.38
C LYS A 3 23.23 24.46 3.35
N LYS A 4 24.57 24.54 3.43
CA LYS A 4 25.48 23.86 2.47
C LYS A 4 25.64 22.39 2.83
N SER A 5 25.64 22.07 4.12
CA SER A 5 25.66 20.69 4.63
C SER A 5 24.35 19.96 4.31
N THR A 6 23.19 20.60 4.47
CA THR A 6 21.89 20.03 4.11
C THR A 6 21.78 19.68 2.62
N LYS A 7 22.29 20.55 1.73
CA LYS A 7 22.30 20.28 0.29
C LYS A 7 23.17 19.07 -0.08
N ILE A 8 24.31 18.90 0.58
CA ILE A 8 25.22 17.76 0.35
C ILE A 8 24.57 16.46 0.83
N ILE A 9 23.94 16.47 2.00
CA ILE A 9 23.21 15.30 2.55
C ILE A 9 22.11 14.86 1.59
N LEU A 10 21.27 15.79 1.12
CA LEU A 10 20.21 15.49 0.15
C LEU A 10 20.77 14.93 -1.17
N LEU A 11 21.93 15.42 -1.61
CA LEU A 11 22.60 14.92 -2.80
C LEU A 11 23.07 13.47 -2.61
N ILE A 12 23.69 13.16 -1.47
CA ILE A 12 24.16 11.82 -1.13
C ILE A 12 22.99 10.83 -1.02
N GLU A 13 21.92 11.21 -0.33
CA GLU A 13 20.70 10.39 -0.19
C GLU A 13 20.05 10.08 -1.54
N SER A 14 20.11 11.01 -2.50
CA SER A 14 19.59 10.80 -3.85
C SER A 14 20.52 9.96 -4.74
N LEU A 15 21.84 10.07 -4.55
CA LEU A 15 22.84 9.30 -5.32
C LEU A 15 22.96 7.85 -4.86
N LEU A 16 22.72 7.59 -3.57
CA LEU A 16 22.92 6.26 -3.00
C LEU A 16 22.07 5.17 -3.67
N PRO A 17 20.75 5.36 -3.91
CA PRO A 17 19.94 4.39 -4.66
C PRO A 17 20.44 4.16 -6.08
N LEU A 18 20.91 5.21 -6.76
CA LEU A 18 21.46 5.12 -8.12
C LEU A 18 22.76 4.30 -8.15
N LEU A 19 23.61 4.45 -7.12
CA LEU A 19 24.82 3.64 -6.97
C LEU A 19 24.49 2.16 -6.74
N PHE A 20 23.54 1.86 -5.86
CA PHE A 20 23.07 0.48 -5.65
C PHE A 20 22.44 -0.13 -6.91
N PHE A 21 21.67 0.67 -7.66
CA PHE A 21 21.12 0.25 -8.95
C PHE A 21 22.23 -0.07 -9.96
N GLY A 22 23.22 0.82 -10.10
CA GLY A 22 24.37 0.60 -10.98
C GLY A 22 25.21 -0.63 -10.58
N ALA A 23 25.45 -0.83 -9.29
CA ALA A 23 26.12 -2.02 -8.78
C ALA A 23 25.33 -3.30 -9.09
N GLY A 24 24.01 -3.26 -9.00
CA GLY A 24 23.13 -4.37 -9.41
C GLY A 24 23.23 -4.69 -10.89
N LEU A 25 23.28 -3.69 -11.76
CA LEU A 25 23.48 -3.87 -13.21
C LEU A 25 24.86 -4.49 -13.52
N LEU A 26 25.92 -4.04 -12.85
CA LEU A 26 27.27 -4.59 -13.01
C LEU A 26 27.32 -6.05 -12.55
N ALA A 27 26.74 -6.37 -11.38
CA ALA A 27 26.65 -7.73 -10.87
C ALA A 27 25.87 -8.66 -11.83
N ALA A 28 24.77 -8.18 -12.41
CA ALA A 28 24.04 -8.91 -13.44
C ALA A 28 24.89 -9.13 -14.70
N GLY A 29 25.67 -8.14 -15.13
CA GLY A 29 26.65 -8.27 -16.21
C GLY A 29 27.76 -9.30 -15.93
N MET A 30 28.11 -9.50 -14.66
CA MET A 30 29.01 -10.56 -14.18
C MET A 30 28.34 -11.94 -14.05
N LYS A 31 27.10 -12.10 -14.56
CA LYS A 31 26.29 -13.32 -14.45
C LYS A 31 25.95 -13.74 -13.02
N LEU A 32 26.02 -12.82 -12.04
CA LEU A 32 25.51 -13.07 -10.71
C LEU A 32 23.98 -13.18 -10.80
N LYS A 33 23.44 -14.32 -10.37
CA LYS A 33 21.98 -14.52 -10.33
C LYS A 33 21.40 -13.81 -9.10
N PRO A 34 20.27 -13.11 -9.22
CA PRO A 34 19.59 -12.56 -8.06
C PRO A 34 19.15 -13.70 -7.12
N PRO A 35 19.14 -13.47 -5.80
CA PRO A 35 18.66 -14.45 -4.84
C PRO A 35 17.18 -14.77 -5.07
N GLN A 36 16.81 -16.06 -5.00
CA GLN A 36 15.45 -16.56 -5.32
C GLN A 36 14.31 -15.93 -4.49
N LYS A 37 14.62 -15.38 -3.30
CA LYS A 37 13.67 -14.66 -2.42
C LYS A 37 14.25 -13.31 -1.96
N GLY A 38 15.06 -12.68 -2.81
CA GLY A 38 15.72 -11.42 -2.50
C GLY A 38 14.74 -10.30 -2.20
N GLY A 39 13.64 -10.23 -2.97
CA GLY A 39 12.56 -9.27 -2.78
C GLY A 39 11.91 -9.43 -1.41
N MET A 40 11.49 -10.65 -1.07
CA MET A 40 10.89 -10.97 0.23
C MET A 40 11.80 -10.60 1.40
N ALA A 41 13.08 -10.94 1.32
CA ALA A 41 14.04 -10.69 2.38
C ALA A 41 14.27 -9.18 2.59
N ALA A 42 14.49 -8.43 1.50
CA ALA A 42 14.64 -6.98 1.55
C ALA A 42 13.38 -6.30 2.09
N LEU A 43 12.21 -6.74 1.63
CA LEU A 43 10.91 -6.24 2.07
C LEU A 43 10.67 -6.51 3.56
N SER A 44 10.97 -7.72 4.03
CA SER A 44 10.83 -8.09 5.45
C SER A 44 11.73 -7.23 6.34
N LEU A 45 12.96 -6.98 5.89
CA LEU A 45 13.88 -6.08 6.58
C LEU A 45 13.34 -4.64 6.61
N LEU A 46 12.82 -4.13 5.47
CA LEU A 46 12.21 -2.81 5.40
C LEU A 46 11.01 -2.67 6.33
N VAL A 47 10.09 -3.66 6.33
CA VAL A 47 8.91 -3.67 7.22
C VAL A 47 9.33 -3.71 8.68
N PHE A 48 10.37 -4.48 9.03
CA PHE A 48 10.93 -4.48 10.39
C PHE A 48 11.49 -3.11 10.79
N LEU A 49 12.28 -2.47 9.91
CA LEU A 49 12.83 -1.14 10.16
C LEU A 49 11.73 -0.08 10.31
N ILE A 50 10.69 -0.13 9.46
CA ILE A 50 9.50 0.71 9.58
C ILE A 50 8.80 0.44 10.92
N GLY A 51 8.65 -0.82 11.32
CA GLY A 51 8.09 -1.20 12.61
C GLY A 51 8.86 -0.61 13.79
N LEU A 52 10.20 -0.62 13.73
CA LEU A 52 11.05 0.05 14.74
C LEU A 52 10.83 1.57 14.75
N SER A 53 10.78 2.21 13.57
CA SER A 53 10.54 3.66 13.46
C SER A 53 9.17 4.06 14.01
N LEU A 54 8.11 3.31 13.67
CA LEU A 54 6.75 3.54 14.16
C LEU A 54 6.64 3.26 15.67
N GLY A 55 7.29 2.21 16.16
CA GLY A 55 7.30 1.84 17.58
C GLY A 55 7.98 2.89 18.46
N GLY A 56 8.94 3.65 17.91
CA GLY A 56 9.58 4.77 18.58
C GLY A 56 8.74 6.06 18.63
N ASP A 57 7.65 6.16 17.86
CA ASP A 57 6.83 7.37 17.78
C ASP A 57 5.73 7.39 18.86
N SER A 58 6.03 8.08 19.97
CA SER A 58 5.07 8.31 21.06
C SER A 58 3.77 9.00 20.62
N ARG A 59 3.81 9.82 19.55
CA ARG A 59 2.62 10.47 18.99
C ARG A 59 1.70 9.45 18.35
N LEU A 60 2.25 8.53 17.55
CA LEU A 60 1.50 7.44 16.94
C LEU A 60 0.81 6.58 17.99
N PHE A 61 1.52 6.23 19.06
CA PHE A 61 0.96 5.48 20.18
C PHE A 61 -0.17 6.24 20.90
N SER A 62 -0.01 7.56 21.06
CA SER A 62 -1.05 8.41 21.64
C SER A 62 -2.30 8.51 20.76
N MET A 63 -2.14 8.52 19.43
CA MET A 63 -3.24 8.51 18.46
C MET A 63 -4.00 7.18 18.51
N LEU A 64 -3.27 6.05 18.55
CA LEU A 64 -3.87 4.72 18.67
C LEU A 64 -4.62 4.54 19.99
N LYS A 65 -4.08 5.00 21.12
CA LYS A 65 -4.75 4.95 22.43
C LYS A 65 -6.05 5.76 22.49
N LYS A 66 -6.14 6.86 21.74
CA LYS A 66 -7.34 7.71 21.68
C LYS A 66 -8.34 7.25 20.62
N MET A 67 -7.99 6.20 19.85
CA MET A 67 -8.85 5.68 18.80
C MET A 67 -10.10 5.02 19.40
N LYS A 68 -11.27 5.51 18.99
CA LYS A 68 -12.54 4.84 19.29
C LYS A 68 -12.69 3.62 18.37
N ALA A 69 -13.21 2.51 18.89
CA ALA A 69 -13.41 1.28 18.10
C ALA A 69 -14.22 1.51 16.80
N GLY A 70 -15.12 2.50 16.79
CA GLY A 70 -15.88 2.88 15.60
C GLY A 70 -15.04 3.35 14.41
N VAL A 71 -13.77 3.73 14.61
CA VAL A 71 -12.83 4.08 13.53
C VAL A 71 -12.49 2.87 12.65
N LEU A 72 -12.51 1.65 13.21
CA LEU A 72 -12.19 0.42 12.47
C LEU A 72 -13.24 0.03 11.43
N TRP A 73 -14.42 0.66 11.44
CA TRP A 73 -15.42 0.45 10.40
C TRP A 73 -14.96 0.88 9.02
N ILE A 74 -14.07 1.87 8.93
CA ILE A 74 -13.53 2.35 7.66
C ILE A 74 -12.64 1.30 6.98
N PRO A 75 -11.56 0.79 7.61
CA PRO A 75 -10.74 -0.25 7.00
C PRO A 75 -11.54 -1.54 6.76
N PHE A 76 -12.50 -1.89 7.64
CA PHE A 76 -13.38 -3.04 7.38
C PHE A 76 -14.25 -2.84 6.13
N GLY A 77 -14.84 -1.66 5.97
CA GLY A 77 -15.61 -1.31 4.78
C GLY A 77 -14.77 -1.32 3.50
N VAL A 78 -13.49 -0.93 3.59
CA VAL A 78 -12.54 -1.06 2.48
C VAL A 78 -12.29 -2.52 2.11
N ILE A 79 -12.01 -3.38 3.09
CA ILE A 79 -11.77 -4.81 2.86
C ILE A 79 -13.00 -5.45 2.22
N ALA A 80 -14.17 -5.26 2.83
CA ALA A 80 -15.43 -5.82 2.35
C ALA A 80 -15.80 -5.27 0.95
N GLY A 81 -15.71 -3.95 0.76
CA GLY A 81 -16.01 -3.31 -0.52
C GLY A 81 -15.07 -3.74 -1.64
N THR A 82 -13.78 -3.90 -1.35
CA THR A 82 -12.79 -4.39 -2.33
C THR A 82 -13.06 -5.86 -2.68
N ALA A 83 -13.35 -6.71 -1.69
CA ALA A 83 -13.71 -8.10 -1.92
C ALA A 83 -14.99 -8.24 -2.77
N LEU A 84 -16.02 -7.44 -2.47
CA LEU A 84 -17.25 -7.39 -3.27
C LEU A 84 -16.99 -6.90 -4.70
N GLY A 85 -16.18 -5.85 -4.87
CA GLY A 85 -15.79 -5.35 -6.18
C GLY A 85 -15.06 -6.41 -7.01
N ASN A 86 -14.15 -7.15 -6.39
CA ASN A 86 -13.41 -8.25 -7.04
C ASN A 86 -14.32 -9.44 -7.36
N LEU A 87 -15.27 -9.77 -6.49
CA LEU A 87 -16.28 -10.78 -6.77
C LEU A 87 -17.10 -10.38 -8.00
N LEU A 88 -17.59 -9.14 -8.07
CA LEU A 88 -18.30 -8.63 -9.25
C LEU A 88 -17.41 -8.64 -10.50
N ALA A 89 -16.14 -8.25 -10.39
CA ALA A 89 -15.21 -8.30 -11.50
C ALA A 89 -15.01 -9.75 -12.01
N SER A 90 -14.91 -10.74 -11.11
CA SER A 90 -14.79 -12.15 -11.50
C SER A 90 -16.03 -12.66 -12.26
N LEU A 91 -17.22 -12.14 -11.94
CA LEU A 91 -18.46 -12.45 -12.66
C LEU A 91 -18.50 -11.81 -14.05
N LEU A 92 -17.94 -10.59 -14.19
CA LEU A 92 -17.86 -9.87 -15.46
C LEU A 92 -16.76 -10.40 -16.38
N PHE A 93 -15.69 -10.96 -15.80
CA PHE A 93 -14.55 -11.52 -16.51
C PHE A 93 -14.32 -12.99 -16.10
N PRO A 94 -15.15 -13.94 -16.58
CA PRO A 94 -15.10 -15.34 -16.15
C PRO A 94 -13.78 -16.06 -16.44
N SER A 95 -12.94 -15.49 -17.30
CA SER A 95 -11.59 -15.99 -17.59
C SER A 95 -10.61 -15.82 -16.43
N ILE A 96 -10.93 -14.95 -15.45
CA ILE A 96 -10.14 -14.75 -14.24
C ILE A 96 -10.85 -15.49 -13.11
N GLY A 97 -10.18 -16.48 -12.50
CA GLY A 97 -10.75 -17.18 -11.37
C GLY A 97 -10.99 -16.26 -10.17
N LEU A 98 -11.92 -16.64 -9.30
CA LEU A 98 -12.28 -15.84 -8.12
C LEU A 98 -11.07 -15.60 -7.20
N ARG A 99 -10.19 -16.60 -7.06
CA ARG A 99 -8.95 -16.48 -6.26
C ARG A 99 -8.07 -15.36 -6.81
N GLU A 100 -7.78 -15.38 -8.12
CA GLU A 100 -6.94 -14.40 -8.79
C GLU A 100 -7.58 -13.01 -8.70
N ALA A 101 -8.89 -12.91 -8.93
CA ALA A 101 -9.63 -11.66 -8.78
C ALA A 101 -9.50 -11.09 -7.35
N LEU A 102 -9.67 -11.92 -6.31
CA LEU A 102 -9.51 -11.49 -4.92
C LEU A 102 -8.07 -11.05 -4.62
N LEU A 103 -7.07 -11.80 -5.09
CA LEU A 103 -5.65 -11.46 -4.91
C LEU A 103 -5.29 -10.11 -5.53
N THR A 104 -5.86 -9.75 -6.68
CA THR A 104 -5.55 -8.47 -7.33
C THR A 104 -5.98 -7.23 -6.53
N GLY A 105 -7.04 -7.32 -5.72
CA GLY A 105 -7.45 -6.21 -4.84
C GLY A 105 -6.95 -6.30 -3.39
N ALA A 106 -6.33 -7.42 -2.99
CA ALA A 106 -5.86 -7.64 -1.62
C ALA A 106 -4.75 -6.68 -1.15
N GLY A 107 -4.21 -5.87 -2.07
CA GLY A 107 -3.26 -4.80 -1.74
C GLY A 107 -3.91 -3.57 -1.10
N TYR A 108 -5.22 -3.36 -1.27
CA TYR A 108 -5.94 -2.20 -0.76
C TYR A 108 -5.28 -0.83 -1.06
N GLY A 109 -4.50 -0.70 -2.13
CA GLY A 109 -3.69 0.47 -2.44
C GLY A 109 -2.19 0.31 -2.19
N TYR A 110 -1.74 -0.62 -1.33
CA TYR A 110 -0.33 -0.93 -1.13
C TYR A 110 0.20 -1.85 -2.25
N TYR A 111 0.26 -1.28 -3.45
CA TYR A 111 0.55 -2.02 -4.69
C TYR A 111 1.96 -2.61 -4.73
N SER A 112 2.97 -1.93 -4.18
CA SER A 112 4.36 -2.40 -4.20
C SER A 112 4.56 -3.63 -3.31
N LEU A 113 4.00 -3.63 -2.10
CA LEU A 113 4.04 -4.76 -1.18
C LEU A 113 3.25 -5.96 -1.73
N SER A 114 1.99 -5.74 -2.07
CA SER A 114 1.09 -6.81 -2.52
C SER A 114 1.57 -7.50 -3.79
N ALA A 115 2.03 -6.74 -4.78
CA ALA A 115 2.52 -7.31 -6.04
C ALA A 115 3.74 -8.21 -5.85
N ILE A 116 4.68 -7.82 -4.98
CA ILE A 116 5.87 -8.64 -4.68
C ILE A 116 5.46 -9.94 -4.00
N ILE A 117 4.60 -9.88 -2.97
CA ILE A 117 4.13 -11.07 -2.25
C ILE A 117 3.45 -12.06 -3.20
N ILE A 118 2.54 -11.58 -4.06
CA ILE A 118 1.81 -12.42 -5.02
C ILE A 118 2.76 -13.02 -6.06
N THR A 119 3.69 -12.22 -6.57
CA THR A 119 4.68 -12.67 -7.56
C THR A 119 5.60 -13.76 -6.99
N GLU A 120 6.11 -13.59 -5.78
CA GLU A 120 6.99 -14.56 -5.13
C GLU A 120 6.28 -15.83 -4.66
N GLN A 121 4.94 -15.85 -4.67
CA GLN A 121 4.12 -17.04 -4.46
C GLN A 121 3.91 -17.86 -5.75
N GLY A 122 4.51 -17.45 -6.87
CA GLY A 122 4.44 -18.16 -8.14
C GLY A 122 3.39 -17.61 -9.12
N GLU A 123 2.80 -16.45 -8.82
CA GLU A 123 1.73 -15.84 -9.61
C GLU A 123 2.15 -14.48 -10.22
N PRO A 124 3.17 -14.44 -11.11
CA PRO A 124 3.73 -13.18 -11.62
C PRO A 124 2.73 -12.34 -12.42
N LEU A 125 1.84 -12.97 -13.19
CA LEU A 125 0.80 -12.27 -13.95
C LEU A 125 -0.22 -11.63 -13.03
N VAL A 126 -0.68 -12.35 -12.00
CA VAL A 126 -1.61 -11.82 -10.99
C VAL A 126 -0.96 -10.68 -10.20
N GLY A 127 0.33 -10.82 -9.86
CA GLY A 127 1.09 -9.77 -9.20
C GLY A 127 1.19 -8.48 -10.04
N ALA A 128 1.40 -8.59 -11.35
CA ALA A 128 1.40 -7.45 -12.26
C ALA A 128 0.02 -6.77 -12.34
N VAL A 129 -1.06 -7.56 -12.47
CA VAL A 129 -2.43 -7.03 -12.46
C VAL A 129 -2.75 -6.36 -11.13
N ALA A 130 -2.35 -6.95 -10.00
CA ALA A 130 -2.50 -6.38 -8.67
C ALA A 130 -1.80 -5.02 -8.56
N LEU A 131 -0.57 -4.92 -9.06
CA LEU A 131 0.18 -3.66 -9.09
C LEU A 131 -0.60 -2.58 -9.86
N THR A 132 -1.00 -2.90 -11.08
CA THR A 132 -1.72 -1.94 -11.94
C THR A 132 -3.08 -1.56 -11.37
N ALA A 133 -3.85 -2.52 -10.86
CA ALA A 133 -5.19 -2.27 -10.31
C ALA A 133 -5.14 -1.36 -9.07
N ASN A 134 -4.20 -1.61 -8.15
CA ASN A 134 -4.05 -0.79 -6.95
C ASN A 134 -3.45 0.59 -7.27
N MET A 135 -2.57 0.70 -8.27
CA MET A 135 -2.10 2.00 -8.77
C MET A 135 -3.24 2.79 -9.43
N MET A 136 -4.11 2.14 -10.21
CA MET A 136 -5.30 2.79 -10.78
C MET A 136 -6.27 3.24 -9.68
N ARG A 137 -6.47 2.45 -8.63
CA ARG A 137 -7.27 2.84 -7.46
C ARG A 137 -6.75 4.12 -6.81
N GLU A 138 -5.43 4.23 -6.63
CA GLU A 138 -4.80 5.44 -6.09
C GLU A 138 -5.04 6.64 -7.01
N LEU A 139 -4.77 6.51 -8.31
CA LEU A 139 -4.96 7.58 -9.29
C LEU A 139 -6.42 8.05 -9.35
N LEU A 140 -7.37 7.11 -9.38
CA LEU A 140 -8.80 7.42 -9.35
C LEU A 140 -9.21 8.14 -8.07
N THR A 141 -8.59 7.81 -6.94
CA THR A 141 -8.81 8.52 -5.68
C THR A 141 -8.26 9.94 -5.73
N LEU A 142 -7.03 10.12 -6.20
CA LEU A 142 -6.40 11.45 -6.30
C LEU A 142 -7.21 12.39 -7.19
N LEU A 143 -7.71 11.89 -8.33
CA LEU A 143 -8.52 12.66 -9.27
C LEU A 143 -9.97 12.83 -8.81
N GLY A 144 -10.54 11.78 -8.20
CA GLY A 144 -11.96 11.70 -7.86
C GLY A 144 -12.32 12.19 -6.47
N ALA A 145 -11.37 12.35 -5.54
CA ALA A 145 -11.64 12.65 -4.14
C ALA A 145 -12.57 13.85 -3.90
N PRO A 146 -12.46 15.01 -4.60
CA PRO A 146 -13.41 16.12 -4.43
C PRO A 146 -14.85 15.72 -4.79
N LEU A 147 -15.03 14.91 -5.82
CA LEU A 147 -16.34 14.42 -6.25
C LEU A 147 -16.86 13.37 -5.27
N ILE A 148 -16.00 12.45 -4.83
CA ILE A 148 -16.35 11.40 -3.88
C ILE A 148 -16.81 12.00 -2.54
N ALA A 149 -16.06 12.99 -2.03
CA ALA A 149 -16.42 13.71 -0.80
C ALA A 149 -17.76 14.44 -0.92
N ARG A 150 -18.02 15.07 -2.07
CA ARG A 150 -19.22 15.86 -2.32
C ARG A 150 -20.48 15.01 -2.51
N TYR A 151 -20.39 13.90 -3.24
CA TYR A 151 -21.57 13.13 -3.65
C TYR A 151 -21.88 11.92 -2.77
N PHE A 152 -20.89 11.36 -2.07
CA PHE A 152 -21.10 10.17 -1.26
C PHE A 152 -20.99 10.48 0.23
N THR A 153 -19.77 10.72 0.72
CA THR A 153 -19.52 10.94 2.14
C THR A 153 -18.11 11.50 2.36
N PRO A 154 -17.86 12.32 3.40
CA PRO A 154 -16.52 12.77 3.76
C PRO A 154 -15.52 11.63 4.05
N PHE A 155 -16.00 10.43 4.41
CA PHE A 155 -15.14 9.25 4.58
C PHE A 155 -14.78 8.57 3.25
N GLY A 156 -15.48 8.90 2.16
CA GLY A 156 -15.39 8.23 0.88
C GLY A 156 -13.99 8.28 0.28
N PRO A 157 -13.30 9.44 0.26
CA PRO A 157 -11.91 9.53 -0.19
C PRO A 157 -10.93 8.68 0.63
N ILE A 158 -11.15 8.53 1.94
CA ILE A 158 -10.35 7.64 2.79
C ILE A 158 -10.55 6.19 2.36
N MET A 159 -11.81 5.78 2.17
CA MET A 159 -12.14 4.42 1.75
C MET A 159 -11.62 4.12 0.34
N SER A 160 -11.72 5.07 -0.59
CA SER A 160 -11.23 4.88 -1.95
C SER A 160 -9.71 4.79 -1.99
N GLY A 161 -9.00 5.62 -1.21
CA GLY A 161 -7.54 5.59 -1.11
C GLY A 161 -7.00 4.31 -0.46
N GLY A 162 -7.73 3.75 0.51
CA GLY A 162 -7.32 2.52 1.18
C GLY A 162 -6.02 2.71 1.96
N ALA A 163 -5.02 1.86 1.76
CA ALA A 163 -3.73 1.94 2.42
C ALA A 163 -3.02 3.29 2.20
N THR A 164 -3.16 3.87 1.00
CA THR A 164 -2.50 5.11 0.60
C THR A 164 -3.15 6.35 1.20
N SER A 165 -4.22 6.18 2.00
CA SER A 165 -4.88 7.25 2.74
C SER A 165 -3.99 7.82 3.84
N MET A 166 -2.97 7.08 4.30
CA MET A 166 -2.06 7.58 5.32
C MET A 166 -0.99 8.54 4.80
N ASP A 167 -0.69 8.50 3.50
CA ASP A 167 0.44 9.22 2.90
C ASP A 167 0.08 9.86 1.55
N VAL A 168 0.01 9.09 0.45
CA VAL A 168 -0.06 9.62 -0.92
C VAL A 168 -1.36 10.38 -1.18
N THR A 169 -2.49 9.82 -0.73
CA THR A 169 -3.80 10.44 -0.93
C THR A 169 -4.20 11.38 0.22
N LEU A 170 -3.43 11.40 1.31
CA LEU A 170 -3.71 12.23 2.50
C LEU A 170 -3.90 13.72 2.17
N PRO A 171 -3.05 14.40 1.38
CA PRO A 171 -3.22 15.83 1.10
C PRO A 171 -4.53 16.13 0.37
N VAL A 172 -4.95 15.25 -0.54
CA VAL A 172 -6.20 15.41 -1.30
C VAL A 172 -7.40 15.11 -0.41
N ILE A 173 -7.32 14.11 0.47
CA ILE A 173 -8.36 13.82 1.47
C ILE A 173 -8.56 15.04 2.38
N VAL A 174 -7.49 15.60 2.94
CA VAL A 174 -7.56 16.80 3.80
C VAL A 174 -8.18 17.98 3.07
N ARG A 175 -7.81 18.20 1.80
CA ARG A 175 -8.34 19.29 0.98
C ARG A 175 -9.82 19.11 0.63
N SER A 176 -10.26 17.88 0.39
CA SER A 176 -11.62 17.57 -0.08
C SER A 176 -12.62 17.34 1.06
N SER A 177 -12.16 16.72 2.15
CA SER A 177 -13.01 16.22 3.24
C SER A 177 -12.83 17.01 4.53
N GLY A 178 -11.67 17.66 4.74
CA GLY A 178 -11.37 18.44 5.95
C GLY A 178 -10.12 17.96 6.70
N ALA A 179 -9.46 18.85 7.43
CA ALA A 179 -8.23 18.55 8.16
C ALA A 179 -8.44 17.63 9.37
N GLU A 180 -9.64 17.63 9.93
CA GLU A 180 -10.09 16.74 10.99
C GLU A 180 -10.03 15.26 10.60
N PHE A 181 -10.09 14.95 9.31
CA PHE A 181 -10.01 13.58 8.79
C PHE A 181 -8.58 13.05 8.66
N ALA A 182 -7.55 13.89 8.85
CA ALA A 182 -6.16 13.48 8.68
C ALA A 182 -5.76 12.32 9.61
N SER A 183 -6.11 12.42 10.90
CA SER A 183 -5.79 11.37 11.88
C SER A 183 -6.51 10.06 11.57
N LEU A 184 -7.76 10.16 11.11
CA LEU A 184 -8.57 9.01 10.74
C LEU A 184 -8.02 8.31 9.50
N SER A 185 -7.62 9.11 8.50
CA SER A 185 -7.01 8.66 7.26
C SER A 185 -5.68 7.94 7.50
N PHE A 186 -4.85 8.48 8.39
CA PHE A 186 -3.61 7.86 8.81
C PHE A 186 -3.83 6.48 9.43
N ILE A 187 -4.74 6.38 10.41
CA ILE A 187 -4.96 5.11 11.11
C ILE A 187 -5.61 4.06 10.18
N SER A 188 -6.57 4.46 9.34
CA SER A 188 -7.17 3.54 8.37
C SER A 188 -6.13 2.98 7.40
N GLY A 189 -5.28 3.85 6.85
CA GLY A 189 -4.21 3.43 5.93
C GLY A 189 -3.18 2.52 6.59
N LEU A 190 -2.81 2.81 7.85
CA LEU A 190 -1.91 1.95 8.63
C LEU A 190 -2.51 0.56 8.88
N VAL A 191 -3.77 0.49 9.31
CA VAL A 191 -4.47 -0.79 9.55
C VAL A 191 -4.52 -1.61 8.25
N LEU A 192 -4.93 -0.98 7.14
CA LEU A 192 -4.98 -1.67 5.85
C LEU A 192 -3.60 -2.17 5.41
N SER A 193 -2.57 -1.34 5.55
CA SER A 193 -1.18 -1.71 5.20
C SER A 193 -0.69 -2.94 5.95
N VAL A 194 -0.97 -3.02 7.26
CA VAL A 194 -0.63 -4.19 8.08
C VAL A 194 -1.43 -5.42 7.67
N THR A 195 -2.70 -5.27 7.24
CA THR A 195 -3.56 -6.39 6.86
C THR A 195 -3.25 -7.04 5.50
N VAL A 196 -2.49 -6.36 4.61
CA VAL A 196 -2.22 -6.86 3.25
C VAL A 196 -1.58 -8.26 3.22
N PRO A 197 -0.47 -8.53 3.94
CA PRO A 197 0.16 -9.86 3.92
C PRO A 197 -0.77 -10.95 4.44
N PHE A 198 -1.54 -10.65 5.49
CA PHE A 198 -2.49 -11.60 6.09
C PHE A 198 -3.65 -11.89 5.16
N THR A 199 -4.16 -10.88 4.45
CA THR A 199 -5.24 -11.06 3.47
C THR A 199 -4.79 -11.96 2.34
N ILE A 200 -3.60 -11.72 1.76
CA ILE A 200 -3.06 -12.55 0.68
C ILE A 200 -2.86 -13.99 1.14
N ALA A 201 -2.28 -14.18 2.33
CA ALA A 201 -2.12 -15.51 2.92
C ALA A 201 -3.47 -16.21 3.14
N PHE A 202 -4.46 -15.50 3.69
CA PHE A 202 -5.80 -16.03 3.93
C PHE A 202 -6.50 -16.45 2.63
N ILE A 203 -6.44 -15.63 1.58
CA ILE A 203 -7.02 -15.97 0.27
C ILE A 203 -6.36 -17.24 -0.26
N ASN A 204 -5.04 -17.36 -0.21
CA ASN A 204 -4.38 -18.58 -0.71
C ASN A 204 -4.79 -19.84 0.07
N VAL A 205 -4.90 -19.76 1.40
CA VAL A 205 -5.36 -20.89 2.22
C VAL A 205 -6.83 -21.24 1.98
N LEU A 206 -7.67 -20.25 1.68
CA LEU A 206 -9.09 -20.46 1.42
C LEU A 206 -9.35 -21.22 0.11
N PHE A 207 -8.46 -21.05 -0.87
CA PHE A 207 -8.58 -21.61 -2.23
C PHE A 207 -7.53 -22.71 -2.53
N SER A 208 -6.84 -23.23 -1.51
CA SER A 208 -5.88 -24.35 -1.61
C SER A 208 -6.52 -25.71 -1.53
#